data_AF-K3YIM6-F1
#
_entry.id   AF-K3YIM6-F1
#
_cell.length_a   1.000
_cell.length_b   1.000
_cell.length_c   1.000
_cell.angle_alpha   90.00
_cell.angle_beta   90.00
_cell.angle_gamma   90.00
#
_symmetry.space_group_name_H-M   'P 1'
#
loop_
_entity.id
_entity.type
_entity.pdbx_description
1 polymer ?
#
loop_
_entity_poly.entity_id
_entity_poly.type
_entity_poly.pdbx_seq_one_letter_code
_entity_poly.pdbx_strand_id
1 'polypeptide(L)'
;MAVPQVDKKMLGELEAMGFPTVRSIRALHFSGNSNLESAVNWLLEHESDPDIDQLPLVPREINIECGDTATEVRNDVQGMRDSMQEQKPEERTETGRQNETSQLEPELNADEQEEGDRKRILALYKQKRDEEGRARGRIRNQIQEDQRERIRAAKDLMEAKRTLEENQRKRMMESRIADQEEEKRARERIRQRIADDRVKPVERVVTSEQLRDCLRTLKKNHKDDNARVTRAYQILLKIIANIVKNPAEERFRRIRLSNPIFKDRVGNLQGGIEFLELCGFQRLSASGYLVMPRDKIDVALLNAAGVEIASVMENPYFGLLSK
;
A
#
# COMPACT_ATOMS: atom_id res chain seq x y z
N MET A 1 10.57 7.06 -17.88
CA MET A 1 10.74 5.61 -17.65
C MET A 1 11.42 5.06 -18.90
N ALA A 2 12.69 4.66 -18.80
CA ALA A 2 13.42 4.10 -19.92
C ALA A 2 12.98 2.65 -20.09
N VAL A 3 12.45 2.30 -21.26
CA VAL A 3 12.07 0.92 -21.59
C VAL A 3 13.36 0.17 -21.95
N PRO A 4 13.65 -0.98 -21.32
CA PRO A 4 14.84 -1.76 -21.69
C PRO A 4 14.79 -2.15 -23.16
N GLN A 5 15.94 -2.12 -23.84
CA GLN A 5 16.05 -2.46 -25.25
C GLN A 5 15.97 -3.99 -25.40
N VAL A 6 14.89 -4.48 -25.98
CA VAL A 6 14.58 -5.91 -26.13
C VAL A 6 14.39 -6.25 -27.61
N ASP A 7 14.73 -7.48 -28.00
CA ASP A 7 14.49 -7.92 -29.37
C ASP A 7 12.97 -8.01 -29.66
N LYS A 8 12.53 -7.28 -30.67
CA LYS A 8 11.11 -7.19 -31.06
C LYS A 8 10.59 -8.49 -31.67
N LYS A 9 11.44 -9.31 -32.30
CA LYS A 9 11.04 -10.60 -32.89
C LYS A 9 10.69 -11.60 -31.79
N MET A 10 11.59 -11.80 -30.83
CA MET A 10 11.37 -12.70 -29.69
C MET A 10 10.24 -12.22 -28.78
N LEU A 11 10.08 -10.89 -28.62
CA LEU A 11 8.94 -10.35 -27.88
C LEU A 11 7.60 -10.70 -28.55
N GLY A 12 7.51 -10.57 -29.88
CA GLY A 12 6.31 -10.94 -30.63
C GLY A 12 5.97 -12.43 -30.57
N GLU A 13 6.99 -13.30 -30.53
CA GLU A 13 6.80 -14.75 -30.37
C GLU A 13 6.27 -15.12 -28.98
N LEU A 14 6.78 -14.48 -27.91
CA LEU A 14 6.28 -14.67 -26.55
C LEU A 14 4.83 -14.17 -26.40
N GLU A 15 4.49 -13.04 -27.03
CA GLU A 15 3.11 -12.53 -27.10
C GLU A 15 2.18 -13.48 -27.87
N ALA A 16 2.66 -14.06 -28.98
CA ALA A 16 1.91 -15.04 -29.76
C ALA A 16 1.65 -16.34 -28.98
N MET A 17 2.53 -16.71 -28.05
CA MET A 17 2.33 -17.82 -27.10
C MET A 17 1.40 -17.47 -25.93
N GLY A 18 0.94 -16.22 -25.83
CA GLY A 18 -0.02 -15.76 -24.82
C GLY A 18 0.61 -15.20 -23.55
N PHE A 19 1.93 -14.99 -23.51
CA PHE A 19 2.58 -14.36 -22.36
C PHE A 19 2.40 -12.83 -22.38
N PRO A 20 2.05 -12.18 -21.25
CA PRO A 20 1.89 -10.74 -21.19
C PRO A 20 3.17 -9.97 -21.53
N THR A 21 3.05 -8.92 -22.36
CA THR A 21 4.17 -8.08 -22.85
C THR A 21 5.15 -7.66 -21.74
N VAL A 22 4.63 -7.29 -20.57
CA VAL A 22 5.46 -6.83 -19.43
C VAL A 22 6.35 -7.95 -18.89
N ARG A 23 5.81 -9.17 -18.79
CA ARG A 23 6.55 -10.35 -18.34
C ARG A 23 7.56 -10.78 -19.39
N SER A 24 7.17 -10.77 -20.66
CA SER A 24 8.03 -11.10 -21.80
C SER A 24 9.23 -10.15 -21.90
N ILE A 25 9.04 -8.84 -21.73
CA ILE A 25 10.12 -7.84 -21.67
C ILE A 25 11.08 -8.12 -20.52
N ARG A 26 10.55 -8.46 -19.34
CA ARG A 26 11.36 -8.75 -18.15
C ARG A 26 12.15 -10.04 -18.32
N ALA A 27 11.53 -11.09 -18.83
CA ALA A 27 12.18 -12.37 -19.08
C ALA A 27 13.31 -12.26 -20.10
N LEU A 28 13.07 -11.55 -21.21
CA LEU A 28 14.09 -11.29 -22.22
C LEU A 28 15.25 -10.43 -21.68
N HIS A 29 14.95 -9.49 -20.77
CA HIS A 29 15.96 -8.69 -20.09
C HIS A 29 16.86 -9.53 -19.17
N PHE A 30 16.30 -10.49 -18.42
CA PHE A 30 17.07 -11.35 -17.52
C PHE A 30 17.70 -12.57 -18.21
N SER A 31 17.14 -13.06 -19.31
CA SER A 31 17.73 -14.11 -20.17
C SER A 31 18.81 -13.58 -21.11
N GLY A 32 18.95 -12.25 -21.21
CA GLY A 32 19.99 -11.59 -22.01
C GLY A 32 19.77 -11.66 -23.52
N ASN A 33 18.52 -11.76 -23.98
CA ASN A 33 18.16 -11.86 -25.41
C ASN A 33 18.93 -12.95 -26.20
N SER A 34 19.31 -14.06 -25.57
CA SER A 34 20.15 -15.09 -26.19
C SER A 34 19.34 -16.17 -26.94
N ASN A 35 18.20 -16.58 -26.39
CA ASN A 35 17.30 -17.56 -26.98
C ASN A 35 15.86 -17.43 -26.42
N LEU A 36 14.87 -17.85 -27.22
CA LEU A 36 13.45 -17.81 -26.83
C LEU A 36 13.17 -18.77 -25.66
N GLU A 37 13.74 -19.97 -25.70
CA GLU A 37 13.50 -21.01 -24.70
C GLU A 37 13.98 -20.62 -23.29
N SER A 38 15.13 -19.94 -23.14
CA SER A 38 15.53 -19.49 -21.79
C SER A 38 14.67 -18.36 -21.28
N ALA A 39 14.08 -17.54 -22.15
CA ALA A 39 13.11 -16.53 -21.73
C ALA A 39 11.83 -17.21 -21.21
N VAL A 40 11.35 -18.26 -21.88
CA VAL A 40 10.21 -19.06 -21.41
C VAL A 40 10.53 -19.78 -20.10
N ASN A 41 11.72 -20.40 -19.99
CA ASN A 41 12.13 -21.08 -18.76
C ASN A 41 12.20 -20.09 -17.58
N TRP A 42 12.73 -18.89 -17.80
CA TRP A 42 12.76 -17.84 -16.78
C TRP A 42 11.35 -17.41 -16.36
N LEU A 43 10.40 -17.28 -17.31
CA LEU A 43 9.00 -16.97 -17.01
C LEU A 43 8.34 -18.03 -16.13
N LEU A 44 8.59 -19.30 -16.41
CA LEU A 44 8.03 -20.42 -15.66
C LEU A 44 8.61 -20.50 -14.24
N GLU A 45 9.92 -20.26 -14.09
CA GLU A 45 10.58 -20.26 -12.79
C GLU A 45 10.11 -19.11 -11.87
N HIS A 46 9.65 -18.00 -12.45
CA HIS A 46 9.28 -16.79 -11.71
C HIS A 46 7.77 -16.47 -11.75
N GLU A 47 6.92 -17.38 -12.25
CA GLU A 47 5.48 -17.15 -12.42
C GLU A 47 4.74 -16.77 -11.13
N SER A 48 5.27 -17.24 -9.97
CA SER A 48 4.69 -17.01 -8.64
C SER A 48 5.16 -15.73 -7.94
N ASP A 49 6.08 -14.97 -8.55
CA ASP A 49 6.59 -13.75 -7.94
C ASP A 49 5.58 -12.60 -8.06
N PRO A 50 5.16 -11.97 -6.93
CA PRO A 50 4.18 -10.88 -6.95
C PRO A 50 4.69 -9.60 -7.65
N ASP A 51 6.00 -9.52 -7.91
CA ASP A 51 6.66 -8.39 -8.56
C ASP A 51 6.98 -8.64 -10.05
N ILE A 52 6.58 -9.78 -10.62
CA ILE A 52 6.89 -10.15 -12.02
C ILE A 52 6.28 -9.19 -13.04
N ASP A 53 5.13 -8.58 -12.70
CA ASP A 53 4.42 -7.61 -13.53
C ASP A 53 4.96 -6.17 -13.41
N GLN A 54 6.03 -5.96 -12.64
CA GLN A 54 6.69 -4.65 -12.53
C GLN A 54 7.82 -4.52 -13.56
N LEU A 55 7.82 -3.45 -14.36
CA LEU A 55 8.90 -3.16 -15.31
C LEU A 55 10.22 -2.88 -14.56
N PRO A 56 11.34 -3.58 -14.87
CA PRO A 56 12.63 -3.27 -14.28
C PRO A 56 13.15 -1.90 -14.76
N LEU A 57 13.68 -1.09 -13.82
CA LEU A 57 14.07 0.32 -14.01
C LEU A 57 15.55 0.53 -14.39
N VAL A 58 16.28 -0.51 -14.78
CA VAL A 58 17.72 -0.41 -15.05
C VAL A 58 18.02 -0.85 -16.49
N PRO A 59 18.49 0.06 -17.37
CA PRO A 59 19.05 -0.34 -18.66
C PRO A 59 20.36 -1.10 -18.42
N ARG A 60 20.38 -2.41 -18.70
CA ARG A 60 21.63 -3.12 -18.98
C ARG A 60 21.89 -3.04 -20.48
N GLU A 61 22.95 -2.34 -20.86
CA GLU A 61 23.47 -2.38 -22.23
C GLU A 61 24.07 -3.77 -22.48
N ILE A 62 23.49 -4.52 -23.41
CA ILE A 62 24.05 -5.80 -23.87
C ILE A 62 24.00 -5.76 -25.40
N ASN A 63 25.16 -5.96 -26.03
CA ASN A 63 25.37 -5.87 -27.47
C ASN A 63 24.46 -6.81 -28.23
N ILE A 64 23.62 -6.24 -29.09
CA ILE A 64 22.82 -6.99 -30.06
C ILE A 64 23.63 -7.03 -31.36
N GLU A 65 24.37 -8.12 -31.58
CA GLU A 65 24.69 -8.55 -32.96
C GLU A 65 23.46 -9.28 -33.49
N CYS A 66 22.59 -8.56 -34.22
CA CYS A 66 21.56 -9.15 -35.05
C CYS A 66 22.00 -8.99 -36.51
N GLY A 67 22.50 -10.08 -37.08
CA GLY A 67 22.72 -10.21 -38.51
C GLY A 67 21.40 -10.15 -39.27
N ASP A 68 21.41 -9.31 -40.30
CA ASP A 68 20.58 -9.27 -41.50
C ASP A 68 19.13 -9.77 -41.45
N THR A 69 18.20 -8.82 -41.55
CA THR A 69 17.15 -8.81 -42.58
C THR A 69 16.44 -7.45 -42.55
N ALA A 70 17.11 -6.42 -43.09
CA ALA A 70 16.47 -5.12 -43.38
C ALA A 70 17.27 -4.33 -44.43
N THR A 71 17.57 -4.94 -45.57
CA THR A 71 18.23 -4.27 -46.71
C THR A 71 17.29 -4.00 -47.90
N GLU A 72 15.97 -4.10 -47.75
CA GLU A 72 15.05 -3.90 -48.89
C GLU A 72 14.12 -2.68 -48.82
N VAL A 73 14.24 -1.76 -47.85
CA VAL A 73 13.37 -0.54 -47.83
C VAL A 73 14.17 0.75 -47.66
N ARG A 74 15.34 0.87 -48.31
CA ARG A 74 16.11 2.13 -48.34
C ARG A 74 16.48 2.64 -49.74
N ASN A 75 15.80 2.17 -50.77
CA ASN A 75 15.86 2.75 -52.11
C ASN A 75 14.52 3.39 -52.43
N ASP A 76 14.24 4.62 -51.93
CA ASP A 76 13.17 5.45 -52.51
C ASP A 76 13.21 6.96 -52.17
N VAL A 77 14.32 7.50 -51.62
CA VAL A 77 14.45 8.97 -51.42
C VAL A 77 15.80 9.48 -51.93
N GLN A 78 16.24 8.96 -53.08
CA GLN A 78 17.37 9.50 -53.82
C GLN A 78 17.05 9.47 -55.33
N GLY A 79 15.96 10.15 -55.70
CA GLY A 79 15.46 10.17 -57.07
C GLY A 79 14.60 11.39 -57.38
N MET A 80 14.95 12.57 -56.85
CA MET A 80 14.31 13.85 -57.23
C MET A 80 15.17 15.09 -56.88
N ARG A 81 16.50 14.94 -56.78
CA ARG A 81 17.42 16.04 -56.49
C ARG A 81 18.43 16.34 -57.60
N ASP A 82 18.20 15.82 -58.81
CA ASP A 82 19.05 16.05 -60.00
C ASP A 82 18.22 16.43 -61.24
N SER A 83 17.19 17.26 -61.06
CA SER A 83 16.40 17.78 -62.19
C SER A 83 15.94 19.23 -61.94
N MET A 84 16.85 20.10 -61.52
CA MET A 84 16.67 21.56 -61.67
C MET A 84 17.98 22.33 -61.51
N GLN A 85 19.07 21.75 -62.02
CA GLN A 85 20.32 22.46 -62.23
C GLN A 85 20.65 22.44 -63.72
N GLU A 86 20.01 23.36 -64.45
CA GLU A 86 20.38 23.93 -65.75
C GLU A 86 19.36 25.07 -65.93
N GLN A 87 19.72 26.35 -66.10
CA GLN A 87 20.63 26.88 -67.09
C GLN A 87 21.37 28.12 -66.54
N LYS A 88 22.70 28.07 -66.53
CA LYS A 88 23.55 29.23 -66.80
C LYS A 88 23.88 29.17 -68.29
N PRO A 89 23.78 30.26 -69.07
CA PRO A 89 24.39 30.26 -70.38
C PRO A 89 25.91 30.34 -70.21
N GLU A 90 26.62 29.33 -70.71
CA GLU A 90 28.05 29.41 -70.99
C GLU A 90 28.26 30.24 -72.25
N GLU A 91 29.05 31.30 -72.13
CA GLU A 91 29.66 32.03 -73.23
C GLU A 91 31.06 31.42 -73.46
N ARG A 92 31.30 30.84 -74.64
CA ARG A 92 32.64 30.40 -75.09
C ARG A 92 32.99 31.10 -76.41
N THR A 93 33.93 32.04 -76.32
CA THR A 93 35.18 32.21 -77.11
C THR A 93 35.15 31.78 -78.59
N GLU A 94 35.64 32.52 -79.60
CA GLU A 94 36.96 33.15 -79.68
C GLU A 94 37.17 33.92 -81.03
N THR A 95 37.80 35.10 -80.98
CA THR A 95 38.74 35.74 -81.94
C THR A 95 38.40 36.13 -83.41
N GLY A 96 38.78 37.36 -83.78
CA GLY A 96 39.05 37.79 -85.18
C GLY A 96 39.10 39.32 -85.38
N ARG A 97 40.27 39.85 -85.79
CA ARG A 97 40.64 41.29 -85.89
C ARG A 97 40.26 41.97 -87.22
N GLN A 98 39.93 43.27 -87.11
CA GLN A 98 40.28 44.45 -87.94
C GLN A 98 39.59 44.80 -89.28
N ASN A 99 39.11 46.06 -89.27
CA ASN A 99 39.13 47.14 -90.28
C ASN A 99 38.03 47.33 -91.35
N GLU A 100 37.23 48.37 -91.08
CA GLU A 100 36.89 49.55 -91.92
C GLU A 100 36.24 49.35 -93.30
N THR A 101 34.97 49.76 -93.43
CA THR A 101 34.58 50.90 -94.30
C THR A 101 33.13 51.36 -94.04
N SER A 102 33.02 52.60 -93.55
CA SER A 102 32.09 53.67 -93.93
C SER A 102 30.73 53.33 -94.55
N GLN A 103 29.63 53.79 -93.93
CA GLN A 103 28.84 54.95 -94.40
C GLN A 103 27.48 55.07 -93.65
N LEU A 104 27.44 56.10 -92.78
CA LEU A 104 26.38 57.10 -92.59
C LEU A 104 24.95 56.66 -92.21
N GLU A 105 24.59 57.02 -90.98
CA GLU A 105 23.23 57.01 -90.40
C GLU A 105 22.30 58.12 -90.95
N PRO A 106 21.01 58.16 -90.52
CA PRO A 106 20.72 58.86 -89.23
C PRO A 106 19.88 58.04 -88.22
N GLU A 107 20.45 57.79 -87.04
CA GLU A 107 19.76 57.73 -85.75
C GLU A 107 19.31 59.15 -85.35
N LEU A 108 18.34 59.36 -84.46
CA LEU A 108 18.61 59.53 -83.02
C LEU A 108 17.33 59.42 -82.15
N ASN A 109 16.17 59.07 -82.75
CA ASN A 109 14.88 59.12 -82.05
C ASN A 109 14.28 57.75 -81.68
N ALA A 110 14.73 56.64 -82.30
CA ALA A 110 14.22 55.31 -81.99
C ALA A 110 14.88 54.70 -80.72
N ASP A 111 16.14 55.05 -80.48
CA ASP A 111 16.97 54.48 -79.41
C ASP A 111 16.54 54.96 -78.01
N GLU A 112 16.14 56.23 -77.85
CA GLU A 112 15.59 56.72 -76.59
C GLU A 112 14.23 56.07 -76.25
N GLN A 113 13.44 55.74 -77.27
CA GLN A 113 12.12 55.15 -77.12
C GLN A 113 12.22 53.66 -76.78
N GLU A 114 13.15 52.93 -77.41
CA GLU A 114 13.50 51.56 -77.04
C GLU A 114 14.12 51.47 -75.64
N GLU A 115 15.00 52.38 -75.24
CA GLU A 115 15.53 52.42 -73.88
C GLU A 115 14.42 52.66 -72.84
N GLY A 116 13.48 53.56 -73.14
CA GLY A 116 12.32 53.84 -72.31
C GLY A 116 11.44 52.61 -72.11
N ASP A 117 11.19 51.87 -73.19
CA ASP A 117 10.40 50.64 -73.14
C ASP A 117 11.14 49.48 -72.45
N ARG A 118 12.46 49.34 -72.65
CA ARG A 118 13.30 48.40 -71.88
C ARG A 118 13.27 48.71 -70.39
N LYS A 119 13.36 49.99 -69.98
CA LYS A 119 13.26 50.42 -68.58
C LYS A 119 11.87 50.15 -67.98
N ARG A 120 10.78 50.37 -68.73
CA ARG A 120 9.40 50.05 -68.30
C ARG A 120 9.18 48.55 -68.13
N ILE A 121 9.64 47.75 -69.09
CA ILE A 121 9.57 46.28 -69.01
C ILE A 121 10.35 45.79 -67.78
N LEU A 122 11.58 46.25 -67.57
CA LEU A 122 12.38 45.90 -66.39
C LEU A 122 11.70 46.35 -65.08
N ALA A 123 11.07 47.53 -65.05
CA ALA A 123 10.32 48.01 -63.90
C ALA A 123 9.09 47.14 -63.60
N LEU A 124 8.35 46.70 -64.63
CA LEU A 124 7.24 45.76 -64.50
C LEU A 124 7.70 44.39 -63.97
N TYR A 125 8.82 43.86 -64.46
CA TYR A 125 9.39 42.61 -63.95
C TYR A 125 9.85 42.74 -62.50
N LYS A 126 10.45 43.87 -62.11
CA LYS A 126 10.84 44.15 -60.72
C LYS A 126 9.63 44.27 -59.79
N GLN A 127 8.60 45.02 -60.22
CA GLN A 127 7.35 45.15 -59.49
C GLN A 127 6.65 43.80 -59.31
N LYS A 128 6.56 42.99 -60.37
CA LYS A 128 5.98 41.64 -60.33
C LYS A 128 6.76 40.73 -59.39
N ARG A 129 8.09 40.78 -59.39
CA ARG A 129 8.95 40.00 -58.47
C ARG A 129 8.78 40.43 -57.00
N ASP A 130 8.62 41.73 -56.75
CA ASP A 130 8.37 42.28 -55.41
C ASP A 130 6.95 41.95 -54.90
N GLU A 131 5.95 41.96 -55.79
CA GLU A 131 4.58 41.54 -55.49
C GLU A 131 4.48 40.04 -55.24
N GLU A 132 5.12 39.22 -56.06
CA GLU A 132 5.27 37.78 -55.85
C GLU A 132 6.03 37.47 -54.55
N GLY A 133 7.07 38.24 -54.23
CA GLY A 133 7.80 38.15 -52.95
C GLY A 133 6.90 38.47 -51.75
N ARG A 134 6.07 39.51 -51.84
CA ARG A 134 5.07 39.86 -50.82
C ARG A 134 3.98 38.81 -50.68
N ALA A 135 3.47 38.27 -51.79
CA ALA A 135 2.47 37.21 -51.79
C ALA A 135 3.02 35.92 -51.17
N ARG A 136 4.25 35.52 -51.54
CA ARG A 136 4.95 34.38 -50.94
C ARG A 136 5.24 34.60 -49.45
N GLY A 137 5.55 35.84 -49.05
CA GLY A 137 5.71 36.23 -47.64
C GLY A 137 4.43 36.04 -46.82
N ARG A 138 3.28 36.46 -47.35
CA ARG A 138 1.96 36.24 -46.69
C ARG A 138 1.66 34.75 -46.51
N ILE A 139 1.83 33.95 -47.56
CA ILE A 139 1.59 32.50 -47.51
C ILE A 139 2.51 31.84 -46.48
N ARG A 140 3.80 32.22 -46.44
CA ARG A 140 4.74 31.69 -45.44
C ARG A 140 4.33 32.05 -44.01
N ASN A 141 3.92 33.29 -43.76
CA ASN A 141 3.46 33.71 -42.44
C ASN A 141 2.19 32.96 -42.03
N GLN A 142 1.23 32.79 -42.96
CA GLN A 142 0.00 32.02 -42.73
C GLN A 142 0.32 30.57 -42.33
N ILE A 143 1.21 29.90 -43.07
CA ILE A 143 1.63 28.51 -42.74
C ILE A 143 2.30 28.44 -41.37
N GLN A 144 3.10 29.46 -41.03
CA GLN A 144 3.80 29.49 -39.74
C GLN A 144 2.85 29.74 -38.57
N GLU A 145 1.81 30.55 -38.77
CA GLU A 145 0.72 30.77 -37.79
C GLU A 145 -0.12 29.51 -37.62
N ASP A 146 -0.58 28.89 -38.71
CA ASP A 146 -1.32 27.63 -38.67
C ASP A 146 -0.52 26.50 -37.97
N GLN A 147 0.79 26.42 -38.21
CA GLN A 147 1.66 25.47 -37.51
C GLN A 147 1.75 25.77 -36.02
N ARG A 148 1.84 27.04 -35.61
CA ARG A 148 1.85 27.45 -34.20
C ARG A 148 0.52 27.15 -33.52
N GLU A 149 -0.60 27.40 -34.19
CA GLU A 149 -1.92 27.09 -33.68
C GLU A 149 -2.13 25.59 -33.49
N ARG A 150 -1.70 24.77 -34.46
CA ARG A 150 -1.73 23.29 -34.32
C ARG A 150 -0.90 22.82 -33.13
N ILE A 151 0.29 23.38 -32.92
CA ILE A 151 1.14 23.04 -31.77
C ILE A 151 0.45 23.45 -30.46
N ARG A 152 -0.20 24.62 -30.42
CA ARG A 152 -0.93 25.09 -29.24
C ARG A 152 -2.13 24.18 -28.96
N ALA A 153 -2.97 23.93 -29.95
CA ALA A 153 -4.13 23.04 -29.83
C ALA A 153 -3.73 21.61 -29.41
N ALA A 154 -2.63 21.08 -29.94
CA ALA A 154 -2.12 19.77 -29.54
C ALA A 154 -1.65 19.75 -28.08
N LYS A 155 -1.02 20.83 -27.59
CA LYS A 155 -0.62 20.97 -26.18
C LYS A 155 -1.84 21.07 -25.26
N ASP A 156 -2.81 21.92 -25.61
CA ASP A 156 -4.04 22.10 -24.83
C ASP A 156 -4.83 20.80 -24.75
N LEU A 157 -4.89 20.02 -25.84
CA LEU A 157 -5.53 18.71 -25.88
C LEU A 157 -4.81 17.67 -25.00
N MET A 158 -3.47 17.66 -25.01
CA MET A 158 -2.70 16.79 -24.11
C MET A 158 -2.88 17.17 -22.64
N GLU A 159 -2.94 18.47 -22.32
CA GLU A 159 -3.17 18.96 -20.97
C GLU A 159 -4.59 18.66 -20.49
N ALA A 160 -5.60 18.83 -21.35
CA ALA A 160 -6.98 18.43 -21.08
C ALA A 160 -7.09 16.91 -20.84
N LYS A 161 -6.38 16.09 -21.61
CA LYS A 161 -6.35 14.63 -21.40
C LYS A 161 -5.70 14.28 -20.06
N ARG A 162 -4.58 14.93 -19.71
CA ARG A 162 -3.87 14.72 -18.45
C ARG A 162 -4.74 15.09 -17.24
N THR A 163 -5.41 16.23 -17.29
CA THR A 163 -6.29 16.67 -16.19
C THR A 163 -7.51 15.76 -16.03
N LEU A 164 -8.09 15.26 -17.12
CA LEU A 164 -9.17 14.28 -17.06
C LEU A 164 -8.69 12.96 -16.42
N GLU A 165 -7.52 12.47 -16.80
CA GLU A 165 -6.92 11.26 -16.22
C GLU A 165 -6.58 11.44 -14.74
N GLU A 166 -6.00 12.58 -14.34
CA GLU A 166 -5.74 12.91 -12.95
C GLU A 166 -7.04 13.00 -12.14
N ASN A 167 -8.11 13.58 -12.71
CA ASN A 167 -9.42 13.63 -12.07
C ASN A 167 -10.07 12.24 -11.93
N GLN A 168 -9.91 11.36 -12.92
CA GLN A 168 -10.36 9.97 -12.82
C GLN A 168 -9.60 9.21 -11.72
N ARG A 169 -8.27 9.38 -11.63
CA ARG A 169 -7.45 8.80 -10.57
C ARG A 169 -7.86 9.30 -9.19
N LYS A 170 -8.12 10.61 -9.05
CA LYS A 170 -8.62 11.20 -7.79
C LYS A 170 -9.95 10.57 -7.37
N ARG A 171 -10.92 10.46 -8.28
CA ARG A 171 -12.22 9.81 -7.99
C ARG A 171 -12.07 8.35 -7.56
N MET A 172 -11.21 7.59 -8.23
CA MET A 172 -10.93 6.20 -7.87
C MET A 172 -10.28 6.09 -6.48
N MET A 173 -9.36 6.99 -6.15
CA MET A 173 -8.71 7.02 -4.85
C MET A 173 -9.68 7.45 -3.75
N GLU A 174 -10.48 8.48 -3.99
CA GLU A 174 -11.52 8.96 -3.08
C GLU A 174 -12.57 7.88 -2.81
N SER A 175 -13.00 7.13 -3.84
CA SER A 175 -13.88 5.97 -3.66
C SER A 175 -13.24 4.92 -2.74
N ARG A 176 -11.98 4.56 -2.97
CA ARG A 176 -11.27 3.59 -2.11
C ARG A 176 -11.11 4.07 -0.68
N ILE A 177 -10.89 5.36 -0.47
CA ILE A 177 -10.81 5.96 0.86
C ILE A 177 -12.18 5.92 1.54
N ALA A 178 -13.25 6.26 0.81
CA ALA A 178 -14.62 6.20 1.32
C ALA A 178 -15.02 4.76 1.69
N ASP A 179 -14.72 3.78 0.84
CA ASP A 179 -14.98 2.36 1.11
C ASP A 179 -14.21 1.88 2.35
N GLN A 180 -12.93 2.25 2.48
CA GLN A 180 -12.13 1.94 3.66
C GLN A 180 -12.66 2.61 4.94
N GLU A 181 -13.15 3.85 4.83
CA GLU A 181 -13.72 4.57 5.96
C GLU A 181 -15.06 3.96 6.38
N GLU A 182 -15.92 3.59 5.42
CA GLU A 182 -17.18 2.90 5.67
C GLU A 182 -16.93 1.52 6.29
N GLU A 183 -15.94 0.77 5.81
CA GLU A 183 -15.54 -0.51 6.40
C GLU A 183 -15.04 -0.32 7.84
N LYS A 184 -14.23 0.71 8.11
CA LYS A 184 -13.79 1.05 9.48
C LYS A 184 -14.98 1.38 10.38
N ARG A 185 -15.93 2.18 9.91
CA ARG A 185 -17.17 2.51 10.65
C ARG A 185 -18.01 1.25 10.89
N ALA A 186 -18.13 0.36 9.91
CA ALA A 186 -18.86 -0.91 10.05
C ALA A 186 -18.20 -1.83 11.08
N ARG A 187 -16.87 -1.97 11.02
CA ARG A 187 -16.08 -2.71 12.02
C ARG A 187 -16.22 -2.13 13.42
N GLU A 188 -16.25 -0.81 13.54
CA GLU A 188 -16.45 -0.14 14.83
C GLU A 188 -17.86 -0.37 15.39
N ARG A 189 -18.90 -0.31 14.55
CA ARG A 189 -20.27 -0.69 14.95
C ARG A 189 -20.34 -2.14 15.44
N ILE A 190 -19.68 -3.07 14.74
CA ILE A 190 -19.60 -4.48 15.18
C ILE A 190 -18.87 -4.58 16.52
N ARG A 191 -17.74 -3.86 16.69
CA ARG A 191 -17.00 -3.82 17.95
C ARG A 191 -17.85 -3.27 19.10
N GLN A 192 -18.60 -2.19 18.88
CA GLN A 192 -19.51 -1.62 19.86
C GLN A 192 -20.60 -2.62 20.25
N ARG A 193 -21.25 -3.28 19.28
CA ARG A 193 -22.21 -4.35 19.57
C ARG A 193 -21.60 -5.51 20.36
N ILE A 194 -20.38 -5.95 20.02
CA ILE A 194 -19.67 -7.00 20.79
C ILE A 194 -19.32 -6.52 22.21
N ALA A 195 -19.05 -5.22 22.40
CA ALA A 195 -18.79 -4.65 23.71
C ALA A 195 -20.08 -4.50 24.55
N ASP A 196 -21.21 -4.20 23.91
CA ASP A 196 -22.52 -4.13 24.55
C ASP A 196 -23.07 -5.53 24.87
N ASP A 197 -22.84 -6.51 23.98
CA ASP A 197 -23.16 -7.94 24.16
C ASP A 197 -22.14 -8.68 25.03
N ARG A 198 -21.05 -8.02 25.44
CA ARG A 198 -20.22 -8.49 26.55
C ARG A 198 -21.06 -8.34 27.81
N VAL A 199 -21.85 -9.39 28.09
CA VAL A 199 -22.32 -9.72 29.43
C VAL A 199 -21.13 -9.51 30.36
N LYS A 200 -21.20 -8.49 31.22
CA LYS A 200 -20.22 -8.26 32.28
C LYS A 200 -19.93 -9.63 32.90
N PRO A 201 -18.65 -10.04 33.07
CA PRO A 201 -18.37 -11.28 33.77
C PRO A 201 -19.21 -11.24 35.03
N VAL A 202 -20.12 -12.20 35.18
CA VAL A 202 -20.93 -12.29 36.38
C VAL A 202 -19.91 -12.49 37.48
N GLU A 203 -19.55 -11.41 38.18
CA GLU A 203 -18.81 -11.49 39.42
C GLU A 203 -19.70 -12.38 40.27
N ARG A 204 -19.24 -13.62 40.49
CA ARG A 204 -20.00 -14.60 41.26
C ARG A 204 -20.20 -13.97 42.63
N VAL A 205 -21.39 -13.43 42.87
CA VAL A 205 -21.75 -12.88 44.17
C VAL A 205 -21.72 -14.06 45.13
N VAL A 206 -20.68 -14.10 45.97
CA VAL A 206 -20.58 -15.12 47.00
C VAL A 206 -21.67 -14.80 48.02
N THR A 207 -22.65 -15.68 48.15
CA THR A 207 -23.73 -15.52 49.12
C THR A 207 -23.29 -16.02 50.49
N SER A 208 -23.83 -15.42 51.56
CA SER A 208 -23.60 -15.90 52.94
C SER A 208 -23.96 -17.39 53.11
N GLU A 209 -24.90 -17.90 52.32
CA GLU A 209 -25.29 -19.32 52.29
C GLU A 209 -24.16 -20.24 51.80
N GLN A 210 -23.42 -19.85 50.76
CA GLN A 210 -22.28 -20.64 50.27
C GLN A 210 -21.19 -20.78 51.34
N LEU A 211 -20.93 -19.71 52.09
CA LEU A 211 -20.00 -19.74 53.22
C LEU A 211 -20.49 -20.69 54.33
N ARG A 212 -21.79 -20.63 54.66
CA ARG A 212 -22.41 -21.54 55.64
C ARG A 212 -22.34 -23.00 55.22
N ASP A 213 -22.51 -23.30 53.93
CA ASP A 213 -22.48 -24.66 53.41
C ASP A 213 -21.07 -25.27 53.45
N CYS A 214 -20.02 -24.49 53.18
CA CYS A 214 -18.64 -24.94 53.38
C CYS A 214 -18.36 -25.25 54.86
N LEU A 215 -18.78 -24.37 55.77
CA LEU A 215 -18.62 -24.57 57.21
C LEU A 215 -19.42 -25.78 57.71
N ARG A 216 -20.62 -26.01 57.18
CA ARG A 216 -21.47 -27.17 57.48
C ARG A 216 -20.84 -28.46 56.99
N THR A 217 -20.30 -28.48 55.77
CA THR A 217 -19.62 -29.64 55.19
C THR A 217 -18.39 -30.00 56.03
N LEU A 218 -17.62 -29.00 56.46
CA LEU A 218 -16.47 -29.19 57.33
C LEU A 218 -16.87 -29.84 58.67
N LYS A 219 -17.98 -29.40 59.28
CA LYS A 219 -18.52 -30.01 60.52
C LYS A 219 -19.10 -31.40 60.29
N LYS A 220 -19.79 -31.63 59.17
CA LYS A 220 -20.48 -32.89 58.84
C LYS A 220 -19.49 -34.03 58.54
N ASN A 221 -18.34 -33.72 57.94
CA ASN A 221 -17.34 -34.71 57.56
C ASN A 221 -16.41 -35.11 58.72
N HIS A 222 -16.39 -34.30 59.79
CA HIS A 222 -15.54 -34.52 60.97
C HIS A 222 -16.37 -34.54 62.28
N LYS A 223 -17.52 -35.22 62.26
CA LYS A 223 -18.45 -35.30 63.41
C LYS A 223 -17.81 -35.88 64.67
N ASP A 224 -16.86 -36.80 64.50
CA ASP A 224 -16.21 -37.51 65.60
C ASP A 224 -15.04 -36.73 66.22
N ASP A 225 -14.59 -35.66 65.56
CA ASP A 225 -13.39 -34.90 65.94
C ASP A 225 -13.66 -33.39 65.98
N ASN A 226 -14.66 -33.01 66.79
CA ASN A 226 -15.07 -31.61 67.00
C ASN A 226 -13.89 -30.71 67.40
N ALA A 227 -12.91 -31.22 68.14
CA ALA A 227 -11.72 -30.47 68.51
C ALA A 227 -10.89 -30.07 67.26
N ARG A 228 -10.80 -30.93 66.25
CA ARG A 228 -10.14 -30.63 64.98
C ARG A 228 -10.89 -29.57 64.20
N VAL A 229 -12.21 -29.67 64.14
CA VAL A 229 -13.10 -28.69 63.50
C VAL A 229 -12.99 -27.30 64.15
N THR A 230 -13.03 -27.23 65.48
CA THR A 230 -12.86 -25.97 66.21
C THR A 230 -11.49 -25.33 65.95
N ARG A 231 -10.41 -26.12 65.91
CA ARG A 231 -9.07 -25.63 65.57
C ARG A 231 -8.99 -25.11 64.11
N ALA A 232 -9.74 -25.70 63.19
CA ALA A 232 -9.84 -25.25 61.81
C ALA A 232 -10.51 -23.88 61.72
N TYR A 233 -11.67 -23.72 62.36
CA TYR A 233 -12.40 -22.45 62.43
C TYR A 233 -11.57 -21.34 63.06
N GLN A 234 -10.82 -21.62 64.13
CA GLN A 234 -9.91 -20.65 64.74
C GLN A 234 -8.82 -20.16 63.76
N ILE A 235 -8.25 -21.06 62.94
CA ILE A 235 -7.26 -20.66 61.94
C ILE A 235 -7.90 -19.84 60.82
N LEU A 236 -9.06 -20.27 60.30
CA LEU A 236 -9.80 -19.55 59.27
C LEU A 236 -10.15 -18.13 59.74
N LEU A 237 -10.66 -18.00 60.97
CA LEU A 237 -10.97 -16.71 61.59
C LEU A 237 -9.71 -15.85 61.74
N LYS A 238 -8.57 -16.45 62.16
CA LYS A 238 -7.31 -15.73 62.30
C LYS A 238 -6.80 -15.20 60.96
N ILE A 239 -6.90 -15.99 59.89
CA ILE A 239 -6.51 -15.61 58.54
C ILE A 239 -7.35 -14.40 58.08
N ILE A 240 -8.68 -14.51 58.17
CA ILE A 240 -9.60 -13.43 57.78
C ILE A 240 -9.35 -12.18 58.61
N ALA A 241 -9.27 -12.30 59.93
CA ALA A 241 -9.06 -11.17 60.83
C ALA A 241 -7.74 -10.45 60.57
N ASN A 242 -6.67 -11.18 60.21
CA ASN A 242 -5.39 -10.55 59.88
C ASN A 242 -5.46 -9.75 58.58
N ILE A 243 -6.22 -10.23 57.58
CA ILE A 243 -6.41 -9.54 56.30
C ILE A 243 -7.30 -8.30 56.47
N VAL A 244 -8.40 -8.41 57.20
CA VAL A 244 -9.30 -7.27 57.48
C VAL A 244 -8.56 -6.18 58.25
N LYS A 245 -7.71 -6.55 59.22
CA LYS A 245 -6.90 -5.59 59.99
C LYS A 245 -5.81 -4.93 59.15
N ASN A 246 -5.16 -5.69 58.27
CA ASN A 246 -3.99 -5.22 57.50
C ASN A 246 -4.08 -5.67 56.03
N PRO A 247 -4.98 -5.07 55.21
CA PRO A 247 -5.21 -5.52 53.84
C PRO A 247 -4.03 -5.25 52.90
N ALA A 248 -3.21 -4.23 53.20
CA ALA A 248 -2.05 -3.88 52.37
C ALA A 248 -0.90 -4.90 52.47
N GLU A 249 -0.79 -5.60 53.60
CA GLU A 249 0.35 -6.47 53.91
C GLU A 249 0.30 -7.80 53.13
N GLU A 250 1.34 -8.08 52.36
CA GLU A 250 1.40 -9.26 51.50
C GLU A 250 1.53 -10.57 52.29
N ARG A 251 2.16 -10.52 53.47
CA ARG A 251 2.38 -11.70 54.32
C ARG A 251 1.08 -12.36 54.77
N PHE A 252 0.02 -11.57 54.95
CA PHE A 252 -1.30 -12.07 55.35
C PHE A 252 -2.16 -12.49 54.16
N ARG A 253 -1.84 -11.99 52.97
CA ARG A 253 -2.50 -12.35 51.70
C ARG A 253 -1.92 -13.59 51.05
N ARG A 254 -0.82 -14.15 51.58
CA ARG A 254 -0.14 -15.33 51.04
C ARG A 254 -0.06 -16.43 52.08
N ILE A 255 -0.62 -17.59 51.76
CA ILE A 255 -0.62 -18.77 52.62
C ILE A 255 0.09 -19.90 51.89
N ARG A 256 1.05 -20.55 52.56
CA ARG A 256 1.77 -21.70 52.00
C ARG A 256 1.03 -22.99 52.34
N LEU A 257 0.58 -23.73 51.32
CA LEU A 257 -0.16 -25.00 51.50
C LEU A 257 0.71 -26.10 52.15
N SER A 258 2.03 -26.03 51.95
CA SER A 258 2.99 -26.95 52.56
C SER A 258 3.24 -26.71 54.06
N ASN A 259 2.75 -25.61 54.65
CA ASN A 259 2.95 -25.35 56.08
C ASN A 259 2.20 -26.44 56.88
N PRO A 260 2.88 -27.21 57.76
CA PRO A 260 2.27 -28.34 58.46
C PRO A 260 1.06 -27.93 59.31
N ILE A 261 1.10 -26.74 59.93
CA ILE A 261 -0.01 -26.22 60.75
C ILE A 261 -1.22 -25.94 59.86
N PHE A 262 -1.02 -25.28 58.73
CA PHE A 262 -2.11 -24.98 57.81
C PHE A 262 -2.66 -26.25 57.16
N LYS A 263 -1.76 -27.13 56.70
CA LYS A 263 -2.10 -28.40 56.04
C LYS A 263 -2.94 -29.29 56.93
N ASP A 264 -2.52 -29.53 58.17
CA ASP A 264 -3.23 -30.43 59.08
C ASP A 264 -4.59 -29.87 59.54
N ARG A 265 -4.67 -28.55 59.73
CA ARG A 265 -5.85 -27.92 60.32
C ARG A 265 -6.88 -27.39 59.32
N VAL A 266 -6.49 -27.03 58.11
CA VAL A 266 -7.41 -26.45 57.09
C VAL A 266 -7.21 -27.10 55.73
N GLY A 267 -5.96 -27.30 55.31
CA GLY A 267 -5.63 -27.80 53.98
C GLY A 267 -6.08 -29.24 53.69
N ASN A 268 -6.11 -30.10 54.71
CA ASN A 268 -6.58 -31.49 54.60
C ASN A 268 -8.08 -31.63 54.89
N LEU A 269 -8.77 -30.57 55.33
CA LEU A 269 -10.19 -30.62 55.67
C LEU A 269 -11.03 -30.19 54.46
N GLN A 270 -11.99 -31.03 54.08
CA GLN A 270 -12.92 -30.73 53.00
C GLN A 270 -13.82 -29.56 53.40
N GLY A 271 -13.96 -28.56 52.51
CA GLY A 271 -14.62 -27.29 52.80
C GLY A 271 -13.69 -26.19 53.34
N GLY A 272 -12.49 -26.51 53.84
CA GLY A 272 -11.56 -25.51 54.38
C GLY A 272 -10.90 -24.64 53.30
N ILE A 273 -10.39 -25.28 52.24
CA ILE A 273 -9.80 -24.58 51.09
C ILE A 273 -10.90 -23.88 50.26
N GLU A 274 -12.02 -24.57 50.02
CA GLU A 274 -13.18 -24.03 49.29
C GLU A 274 -13.72 -22.75 49.96
N PHE A 275 -13.79 -22.73 51.29
CA PHE A 275 -14.17 -21.54 52.04
C PHE A 275 -13.21 -20.36 51.80
N LEU A 276 -11.90 -20.60 51.76
CA LEU A 276 -10.93 -19.55 51.45
C LEU A 276 -11.05 -19.09 49.99
N GLU A 277 -11.31 -19.99 49.06
CA GLU A 277 -11.55 -19.65 47.65
C GLU A 277 -12.80 -18.75 47.50
N LEU A 278 -13.88 -19.05 48.22
CA LEU A 278 -15.08 -18.20 48.30
C LEU A 278 -14.78 -16.83 48.94
N CYS A 279 -13.87 -16.75 49.91
CA CYS A 279 -13.42 -15.48 50.48
C CYS A 279 -12.53 -14.65 49.52
N GLY A 280 -12.20 -15.15 48.32
CA GLY A 280 -11.43 -14.44 47.30
C GLY A 280 -9.98 -14.88 47.16
N PHE A 281 -9.55 -15.94 47.85
CA PHE A 281 -8.23 -16.51 47.64
C PHE A 281 -8.15 -17.31 46.33
N GLN A 282 -6.99 -17.28 45.70
CA GLN A 282 -6.70 -18.03 44.49
C GLN A 282 -5.63 -19.07 44.73
N ARG A 283 -5.92 -20.32 44.37
CA ARG A 283 -4.97 -21.43 44.47
C ARG A 283 -3.97 -21.35 43.32
N LEU A 284 -2.71 -21.10 43.64
CA LEU A 284 -1.64 -21.08 42.67
C LEU A 284 -1.03 -22.48 42.56
N SER A 285 -1.64 -23.32 41.72
CA SER A 285 -1.27 -24.74 41.54
C SER A 285 0.20 -24.97 41.19
N ALA A 286 0.85 -24.01 40.52
CA ALA A 286 2.25 -24.08 40.15
C ALA A 286 3.24 -23.92 41.32
N SER A 287 2.85 -23.25 42.41
CA SER A 287 3.77 -22.90 43.51
C SER A 287 3.35 -23.44 44.88
N GLY A 288 2.14 -24.01 45.00
CA GLY A 288 1.63 -24.50 46.27
C GLY A 288 1.31 -23.39 47.28
N TYR A 289 1.00 -22.19 46.78
CA TYR A 289 0.54 -21.06 47.57
C TYR A 289 -0.93 -20.75 47.30
N LEU A 290 -1.60 -20.25 48.32
CA LEU A 290 -2.93 -19.67 48.23
C LEU A 290 -2.77 -18.16 48.41
N VAL A 291 -3.17 -17.36 47.42
CA VAL A 291 -2.88 -15.93 47.35
C VAL A 291 -4.15 -15.13 47.15
N MET A 292 -4.31 -14.05 47.91
CA MET A 292 -5.39 -13.08 47.76
C MET A 292 -4.89 -11.83 47.00
N PRO A 293 -5.35 -11.59 45.76
CA PRO A 293 -5.03 -10.35 45.03
C PRO A 293 -5.60 -9.12 45.73
N ARG A 294 -4.95 -7.96 45.55
CA ARG A 294 -5.42 -6.69 46.13
C ARG A 294 -6.79 -6.29 45.61
N ASP A 295 -7.05 -6.56 44.34
CA ASP A 295 -8.28 -6.16 43.65
C ASP A 295 -9.51 -6.97 44.07
N LYS A 296 -9.31 -8.08 44.79
CA LYS A 296 -10.38 -8.97 45.26
C LYS A 296 -10.64 -8.89 46.77
N ILE A 297 -10.09 -7.89 47.46
CA ILE A 297 -10.31 -7.72 48.90
C ILE A 297 -11.67 -7.05 49.11
N ASP A 298 -12.70 -7.87 49.34
CA ASP A 298 -14.00 -7.41 49.81
C ASP A 298 -14.05 -7.51 51.34
N VAL A 299 -13.86 -6.37 52.01
CA VAL A 299 -13.89 -6.28 53.47
C VAL A 299 -15.27 -6.63 54.04
N ALA A 300 -16.36 -6.33 53.32
CA ALA A 300 -17.71 -6.65 53.77
C ALA A 300 -17.94 -8.17 53.74
N LEU A 301 -17.52 -8.84 52.66
CA LEU A 301 -17.58 -10.30 52.55
C LEU A 301 -16.71 -10.98 53.61
N LEU A 302 -15.49 -10.49 53.84
CA LEU A 302 -14.59 -11.03 54.86
C LEU A 302 -15.17 -10.87 56.28
N ASN A 303 -15.79 -9.73 56.58
CA ASN A 303 -16.48 -9.53 57.86
C ASN A 303 -17.68 -10.48 58.01
N ALA A 304 -18.49 -10.65 56.96
CA ALA A 304 -19.59 -11.61 56.95
C ALA A 304 -19.08 -13.04 57.19
N ALA A 305 -18.01 -13.45 56.50
CA ALA A 305 -17.36 -14.74 56.70
C ALA A 305 -16.85 -14.93 58.14
N GLY A 306 -16.28 -13.89 58.75
CA GLY A 306 -15.86 -13.90 60.14
C GLY A 306 -17.03 -14.09 61.13
N VAL A 307 -18.15 -13.41 60.90
CA VAL A 307 -19.37 -13.55 61.71
C VAL A 307 -19.95 -14.96 61.58
N GLU A 308 -19.99 -15.52 60.37
CA GLU A 308 -20.45 -16.89 60.14
C GLU A 308 -19.59 -17.91 60.88
N ILE A 309 -18.26 -17.80 60.82
CA ILE A 309 -17.35 -18.68 61.57
C ILE A 309 -17.59 -18.57 63.08
N ALA A 310 -17.71 -17.35 63.61
CA ALA A 310 -17.97 -17.13 65.03
C ALA A 310 -19.31 -17.76 65.45
N SER A 311 -20.35 -17.60 64.62
CA SER A 311 -21.65 -18.23 64.84
C SER A 311 -21.56 -19.75 64.89
N VAL A 312 -20.75 -20.39 64.05
CA VAL A 312 -20.55 -21.86 64.09
C VAL A 312 -19.89 -22.32 65.37
N MET A 313 -18.94 -21.53 65.86
CA MET A 313 -18.18 -21.86 67.07
C MET A 313 -19.01 -21.68 68.33
N GLU A 314 -19.89 -20.68 68.36
CA GLU A 314 -20.79 -20.41 69.49
C GLU A 314 -22.06 -21.28 69.47
N ASN A 315 -22.53 -21.70 68.28
CA ASN A 315 -23.78 -22.44 68.11
C ASN A 315 -23.56 -23.95 67.89
N PRO A 316 -23.90 -24.80 68.88
CA PRO A 316 -23.82 -26.25 68.76
C PRO A 316 -24.68 -26.82 67.61
N TYR A 317 -25.82 -26.17 67.30
CA TYR A 317 -26.80 -26.60 66.31
C TYR A 317 -26.54 -26.05 64.90
N PHE A 318 -25.40 -25.39 64.67
CA PHE A 318 -25.03 -24.90 63.35
C PHE A 318 -25.07 -26.05 62.31
N GLY A 319 -26.01 -25.96 61.36
CA GLY A 319 -26.27 -26.97 60.32
C GLY A 319 -27.57 -27.76 60.44
N LEU A 320 -28.33 -27.64 61.54
CA LEU A 320 -29.59 -28.38 61.76
C LEU A 320 -30.87 -27.64 61.33
N LEU A 321 -30.81 -26.34 61.03
CA LEU A 321 -31.98 -25.48 60.84
C LEU A 321 -32.17 -24.90 59.43
N SER A 322 -31.43 -25.36 58.43
CA SER A 322 -31.70 -24.95 57.04
C SER A 322 -32.55 -26.01 56.35
N LYS A 323 -33.73 -25.60 55.89
CA LYS A 323 -34.58 -26.35 54.96
C LYS A 323 -33.83 -26.66 53.67
#